data_AF-A0A443S1S1-F1
#
_entry.id   AF-A0A443S1S1-F1
#
_cell.length_a   1.000
_cell.length_b   1.000
_cell.length_c   1.000
_cell.angle_alpha   90.00
_cell.angle_beta   90.00
_cell.angle_gamma   90.00
#
_symmetry.space_group_name_H-M   'P 1'
#
loop_
_entity.id
_entity.type
_entity.pdbx_description
1 polymer ?
#
loop_
_entity_poly.entity_id
_entity_poly.type
_entity_poly.pdbx_seq_one_letter_code
_entity_poly.pdbx_strand_id
1 'polypeptide(L)'
;MDKEEEKKRISKLCKDFLTDAWSEVSLEDIDCKELLSGYGNQTFHCSINHCKSLSKYEQTEYKDVIIRVYGSLLFGQKDRIKLNIEAGESLTMHILSLYGIAPKVLGVFAGGVIVEYIHNKVATAEDLKDPDLCAAVVRKIAKLHTMEVPIKRRPILLEKIDEIVRSTFIVQLVEEYENSKQALIKKYGDPINWK
;
A
#
# COMPACT_ATOMS: atom_id res chain seq x y z
N MET A 1 -15.90 -7.35 -8.18
CA MET A 1 -15.44 -8.43 -7.30
C MET A 1 -16.07 -8.19 -5.94
N ASP A 2 -16.70 -9.20 -5.36
CA ASP A 2 -17.34 -9.08 -4.05
C ASP A 2 -16.26 -8.81 -2.97
N LYS A 3 -16.56 -7.95 -2.00
CA LYS A 3 -15.60 -7.60 -0.94
C LYS A 3 -15.22 -8.82 -0.10
N GLU A 4 -16.14 -9.76 0.04
CA GLU A 4 -15.92 -11.00 0.79
C GLU A 4 -15.03 -11.99 0.03
N GLU A 5 -15.18 -12.06 -1.30
CA GLU A 5 -14.33 -12.87 -2.17
C GLU A 5 -12.87 -12.37 -2.16
N GLU A 6 -12.68 -11.05 -2.18
CA GLU A 6 -11.35 -10.45 -2.10
C GLU A 6 -10.67 -10.72 -0.75
N LYS A 7 -11.40 -10.59 0.37
CA LYS A 7 -10.86 -10.93 1.69
C LYS A 7 -10.41 -12.39 1.76
N LYS A 8 -11.21 -13.32 1.23
CA LYS A 8 -10.83 -14.74 1.16
C LYS A 8 -9.57 -14.96 0.34
N ARG A 9 -9.42 -14.25 -0.78
CA ARG A 9 -8.22 -14.28 -1.61
C ARG A 9 -6.99 -13.78 -0.84
N ILE A 10 -7.10 -12.67 -0.13
CA ILE A 10 -6.02 -12.10 0.71
C ILE A 10 -5.66 -13.04 1.86
N SER A 11 -6.64 -13.59 2.57
CA SER A 11 -6.39 -14.54 3.66
C SER A 11 -5.68 -15.80 3.14
N LYS A 12 -6.01 -16.27 1.94
CA LYS A 12 -5.30 -17.39 1.30
C LYS A 12 -3.84 -17.05 1.00
N LEU A 13 -3.53 -15.85 0.52
CA LEU A 13 -2.14 -15.41 0.32
C LEU A 13 -1.32 -15.47 1.61
N CYS A 14 -1.91 -15.11 2.76
CA CYS A 14 -1.22 -15.21 4.04
C CYS A 14 -0.81 -16.67 4.33
N LYS A 15 -1.72 -17.63 4.07
CA LYS A 15 -1.43 -19.05 4.25
C LYS A 15 -0.38 -19.59 3.29
N ASP A 16 -0.41 -19.14 2.04
CA ASP A 16 0.46 -19.66 0.99
C ASP A 16 1.92 -19.18 1.13
N PHE A 17 2.14 -18.00 1.73
CA PHE A 17 3.45 -17.35 1.81
C PHE A 17 4.07 -17.28 3.21
N LEU A 18 3.28 -17.38 4.27
CA LEU A 18 3.77 -17.29 5.66
C LEU A 18 3.84 -18.68 6.30
N THR A 19 4.76 -18.84 7.26
CA THR A 19 5.03 -20.11 7.93
C THR A 19 4.28 -20.25 9.27
N ASP A 20 4.49 -21.38 9.94
CA ASP A 20 4.04 -21.64 11.30
C ASP A 20 2.51 -21.55 11.44
N ALA A 21 2.00 -20.75 12.39
CA ALA A 21 0.57 -20.63 12.65
C ALA A 21 -0.24 -20.22 11.40
N TRP A 22 0.36 -19.45 10.48
CA TRP A 22 -0.32 -19.04 9.24
C TRP A 22 -0.57 -20.21 8.27
N SER A 23 0.27 -21.24 8.28
CA SER A 23 0.06 -22.42 7.43
C SER A 23 -1.09 -23.31 7.93
N GLU A 24 -1.28 -23.37 9.25
CA GLU A 24 -2.27 -24.24 9.90
C GLU A 24 -3.64 -23.57 10.16
N VAL A 25 -3.68 -22.24 10.29
CA VAL A 25 -4.90 -21.49 10.68
C VAL A 25 -6.04 -21.64 9.67
N SER A 26 -7.29 -21.77 10.14
CA SER A 26 -8.46 -21.74 9.26
C SER A 26 -8.65 -20.36 8.65
N LEU A 27 -9.22 -20.26 7.44
CA LEU A 27 -9.53 -18.95 6.84
C LEU A 27 -10.55 -18.15 7.67
N GLU A 28 -11.40 -18.85 8.43
CA GLU A 28 -12.41 -18.26 9.33
C GLU A 28 -11.79 -17.58 10.56
N ASP A 29 -10.58 -18.01 10.94
CA ASP A 29 -9.85 -17.50 12.11
C ASP A 29 -8.92 -16.32 11.76
N ILE A 30 -8.84 -15.96 10.47
CA ILE A 30 -8.08 -14.81 9.96
C ILE A 30 -9.01 -13.59 9.87
N ASP A 31 -8.72 -12.56 10.65
CA ASP A 31 -9.29 -11.24 10.46
C ASP A 31 -8.61 -10.57 9.26
N CYS A 32 -9.39 -10.09 8.30
CA CYS A 32 -8.87 -9.35 7.14
C CYS A 32 -9.64 -8.04 6.99
N LYS A 33 -8.91 -6.94 7.20
CA LYS A 33 -9.45 -5.57 7.17
C LYS A 33 -8.75 -4.77 6.09
N GLU A 34 -9.52 -4.22 5.16
CA GLU A 34 -9.01 -3.24 4.22
C GLU A 34 -8.69 -1.95 4.97
N LEU A 35 -7.45 -1.46 4.81
CA LEU A 35 -7.02 -0.18 5.34
C LEU A 35 -7.25 0.90 4.29
N LEU A 36 -7.77 2.04 4.73
CA LEU A 36 -7.81 3.24 3.91
C LEU A 36 -6.37 3.58 3.50
N SER A 37 -6.05 3.35 2.24
CA SER A 37 -4.74 3.61 1.64
C SER A 37 -4.93 4.44 0.38
N GLY A 38 -3.85 5.09 -0.06
CA GLY A 38 -3.89 5.93 -1.26
C GLY A 38 -4.38 5.17 -2.50
N TYR A 39 -4.88 5.89 -3.49
CA TYR A 39 -5.57 5.33 -4.66
C TYR A 39 -4.73 4.43 -5.60
N GLY A 40 -3.41 4.35 -5.37
CA GLY A 40 -2.49 3.59 -6.21
C GLY A 40 -2.44 2.10 -5.90
N ASN A 41 -2.71 1.71 -4.65
CA ASN A 41 -2.59 0.33 -4.16
C ASN A 41 -3.66 0.06 -3.10
N GLN A 42 -4.15 -1.18 -3.03
CA GLN A 42 -5.00 -1.61 -1.91
C GLN A 42 -4.14 -2.21 -0.80
N THR A 43 -4.44 -1.86 0.44
CA THR A 43 -3.68 -2.32 1.61
C THR A 43 -4.63 -3.03 2.57
N PHE A 44 -4.27 -4.22 2.99
CA PHE A 44 -5.02 -5.03 3.92
C PHE A 44 -4.19 -5.32 5.16
N HIS A 45 -4.83 -5.28 6.32
CA HIS A 45 -4.31 -5.78 7.57
C HIS A 45 -4.92 -7.15 7.84
N CYS A 46 -4.06 -8.14 8.01
CA CYS A 46 -4.45 -9.49 8.38
C CYS A 46 -3.89 -9.87 9.75
N SER A 47 -4.74 -10.46 10.59
CA SER A 47 -4.39 -10.90 11.94
C SER A 47 -5.00 -12.26 12.24
N ILE A 48 -4.31 -13.07 13.03
CA ILE A 48 -4.86 -14.34 13.55
C ILE A 48 -5.58 -14.04 14.87
N ASN A 49 -6.92 -14.11 14.88
CA ASN A 49 -7.73 -13.82 16.07
C ASN A 49 -7.65 -14.95 17.11
N HIS A 50 -7.96 -16.17 16.68
CA HIS A 50 -8.09 -17.34 17.53
C HIS A 50 -7.58 -18.57 16.79
N CYS A 51 -6.39 -19.05 17.15
CA CYS A 51 -5.92 -20.34 16.67
C CYS A 51 -5.46 -21.17 17.86
N LYS A 52 -5.98 -22.39 18.01
CA LYS A 52 -5.50 -23.33 19.05
C LYS A 52 -3.99 -23.58 18.91
N SER A 53 -3.46 -23.54 17.67
CA SER A 53 -2.03 -23.65 17.37
C SER A 53 -1.19 -22.43 17.80
N LEU A 54 -1.76 -21.25 18.09
CA LEU A 54 -0.98 -20.12 18.63
C LEU A 54 -0.35 -20.43 19.99
N SER A 55 -0.95 -21.33 20.78
CA SER A 55 -0.37 -21.81 22.04
C SER A 55 0.86 -22.71 21.82
N LYS A 56 0.96 -23.37 20.66
CA LYS A 56 2.11 -24.17 20.24
C LYS A 56 3.20 -23.30 19.61
N TYR A 57 2.80 -22.22 18.95
CA TYR A 57 3.67 -21.22 18.34
C TYR A 57 3.56 -19.88 19.10
N GLU A 58 3.75 -19.88 20.43
CA GLU A 58 3.75 -18.63 21.22
C GLU A 58 4.74 -17.59 20.66
N GLN A 59 5.75 -18.07 19.93
CA GLN A 59 6.76 -17.30 19.21
C GLN A 59 6.52 -17.17 17.69
N THR A 60 5.28 -17.19 17.17
CA THR A 60 5.09 -16.74 15.79
C THR A 60 5.59 -15.31 15.66
N GLU A 61 6.63 -15.10 14.84
CA GLU A 61 7.34 -13.83 14.73
C GLU A 61 6.40 -12.70 14.25
N TYR A 62 5.33 -13.03 13.52
CA TYR A 62 4.36 -12.08 12.98
C TYR A 62 2.91 -12.56 13.19
N LYS A 63 2.21 -12.04 14.20
CA LYS A 63 0.75 -12.28 14.41
C LYS A 63 -0.12 -11.39 13.52
N ASP A 64 0.42 -10.24 13.15
CA ASP A 64 -0.21 -9.22 12.32
C ASP A 64 0.69 -8.97 11.11
N VAL A 65 0.08 -8.88 9.92
CA VAL A 65 0.79 -8.62 8.67
C VAL A 65 0.03 -7.60 7.81
N ILE A 66 0.77 -6.93 6.92
CA ILE A 66 0.20 -6.03 5.93
C ILE A 66 0.39 -6.62 4.54
N ILE A 67 -0.70 -6.69 3.78
CA ILE A 67 -0.71 -7.14 2.39
C ILE A 67 -0.96 -5.91 1.53
N ARG A 68 -0.01 -5.59 0.65
CA ARG A 68 -0.14 -4.53 -0.34
C ARG A 68 -0.36 -5.16 -1.70
N VAL A 69 -1.53 -4.95 -2.26
CA VAL A 69 -1.88 -5.39 -3.61
C VAL A 69 -1.62 -4.23 -4.57
N TYR A 70 -0.73 -4.46 -5.53
CA TYR A 70 -0.36 -3.51 -6.56
C TYR A 70 -1.44 -3.45 -7.63
N GLY A 71 -1.94 -2.24 -7.87
CA GLY A 71 -3.05 -2.01 -8.77
C GLY A 71 -3.84 -0.81 -8.29
N SER A 72 -4.08 0.12 -9.20
CA SER A 72 -4.79 1.34 -8.86
C SER A 72 -6.27 1.20 -9.13
N LEU A 73 -7.06 1.70 -8.19
CA LEU A 73 -8.49 1.94 -8.38
C LEU A 73 -8.76 3.05 -9.41
N LEU A 74 -7.77 3.90 -9.74
CA LEU A 74 -7.91 5.01 -10.69
C LEU A 74 -7.73 4.57 -12.15
N PHE A 75 -6.82 3.62 -12.42
CA PHE A 75 -6.30 3.40 -13.77
C PHE A 75 -6.99 2.29 -14.58
N GLY A 76 -7.98 1.61 -14.00
CA GLY A 76 -8.58 0.42 -14.62
C GLY A 76 -7.53 -0.64 -14.97
N GLN A 77 -7.93 -1.73 -15.62
CA GLN A 77 -6.99 -2.79 -15.99
C GLN A 77 -6.04 -2.40 -17.14
N LYS A 78 -6.21 -1.24 -17.77
CA LYS A 78 -5.58 -0.93 -19.06
C LYS A 78 -4.34 -0.03 -18.98
N ASP A 79 -4.29 0.98 -18.09
CA ASP A 79 -3.18 1.94 -18.09
C ASP A 79 -2.60 2.17 -16.70
N ARG A 80 -1.94 1.15 -16.15
CA ARG A 80 -1.19 1.30 -14.89
C ARG A 80 0.00 2.21 -15.16
N ILE A 81 -0.10 3.49 -14.83
CA ILE A 81 1.06 4.37 -14.71
C ILE A 81 1.93 3.81 -13.58
N LYS A 82 2.91 2.99 -13.96
CA LYS A 82 3.85 2.35 -13.05
C LYS A 82 5.12 3.19 -12.99
N LEU A 83 5.46 3.66 -11.78
CA LEU A 83 6.74 4.32 -11.55
C LEU A 83 7.90 3.33 -11.69
N ASN A 84 7.68 2.08 -11.30
CA ASN A 84 8.62 0.97 -11.43
C ASN A 84 7.91 -0.34 -11.84
N ILE A 85 8.66 -1.29 -12.40
CA ILE A 85 8.17 -2.66 -12.58
C ILE A 85 7.98 -3.33 -11.20
N GLU A 86 6.98 -4.20 -11.06
CA GLU A 86 6.60 -4.83 -9.77
C GLU A 86 7.77 -5.57 -9.11
N ALA A 87 8.62 -6.22 -9.92
CA ALA A 87 9.85 -6.87 -9.45
C ALA A 87 10.87 -5.87 -8.88
N GLY A 88 11.01 -4.69 -9.50
CA GLY A 88 11.89 -3.62 -9.05
C GLY A 88 11.40 -2.97 -7.76
N GLU A 89 10.09 -2.81 -7.60
CA GLU A 89 9.48 -2.31 -6.36
C GLU A 89 9.72 -3.27 -5.20
N SER A 90 9.50 -4.56 -5.42
CA SER A 90 9.70 -5.60 -4.41
C SER A 90 11.17 -5.71 -3.98
N LEU A 91 12.10 -5.66 -4.94
CA LEU A 91 13.54 -5.64 -4.66
C LEU A 91 13.94 -4.39 -3.87
N THR A 92 13.45 -3.21 -4.28
CA THR A 92 13.74 -1.95 -3.60
C THR A 92 13.22 -2.00 -2.16
N MET A 93 11.99 -2.45 -1.94
CA MET A 93 11.41 -2.58 -0.61
C MET A 93 12.20 -3.56 0.26
N HIS A 94 12.58 -4.72 -0.29
CA HIS A 94 13.40 -5.69 0.42
C HIS A 94 14.74 -5.06 0.86
N ILE A 95 15.45 -4.38 -0.05
CA ILE A 95 16.71 -3.72 0.29
C ILE A 95 16.49 -2.64 1.35
N LEU A 96 15.49 -1.77 1.20
CA LEU A 96 15.17 -0.74 2.19
C LEU A 96 14.84 -1.33 3.57
N SER A 97 14.26 -2.54 3.62
CA SER A 97 13.96 -3.22 4.87
C SER A 97 15.23 -3.69 5.59
N LEU A 98 16.25 -4.14 4.85
CA LEU A 98 17.56 -4.51 5.42
C LEU A 98 18.25 -3.31 6.11
N TYR A 99 17.96 -2.09 5.67
CA TYR A 99 18.47 -0.86 6.28
C TYR A 99 17.52 -0.27 7.35
N GLY A 100 16.41 -0.93 7.67
CA GLY A 100 15.42 -0.44 8.64
C GLY A 100 14.70 0.84 8.21
N ILE A 101 14.60 1.07 6.89
CA ILE A 101 13.85 2.21 6.33
C ILE A 101 12.43 1.79 5.94
N ALA A 102 12.27 0.56 5.42
CA ALA A 102 10.98 -0.04 5.14
C ALA A 102 10.68 -1.17 6.14
N PRO A 103 9.41 -1.57 6.29
CA PRO A 103 9.05 -2.79 7.02
C PRO A 103 9.68 -4.03 6.34
N LYS A 104 9.99 -5.06 7.14
CA LYS A 104 10.46 -6.36 6.64
C LYS A 104 9.49 -6.94 5.61
N VAL A 105 10.05 -7.41 4.50
CA VAL A 105 9.31 -8.13 3.46
C VAL A 105 9.21 -9.60 3.88
N LEU A 106 7.98 -10.09 4.06
CA LEU A 106 7.68 -11.46 4.47
C LEU A 106 7.32 -12.37 3.29
N GLY A 107 6.82 -11.80 2.20
CA GLY A 107 6.49 -12.55 0.99
C GLY A 107 6.25 -11.64 -0.21
N VAL A 108 6.51 -12.15 -1.42
CA VAL A 108 6.31 -11.42 -2.69
C VAL A 108 5.49 -12.31 -3.61
N PHE A 109 4.41 -11.77 -4.20
CA PHE A 109 3.53 -12.49 -5.10
C PHE A 109 3.22 -11.66 -6.35
N ALA A 110 2.64 -12.29 -7.37
CA ALA A 110 2.24 -11.59 -8.59
C ALA A 110 1.20 -10.50 -8.27
N GLY A 111 1.58 -9.24 -8.47
CA GLY A 111 0.71 -8.11 -8.14
C GLY A 111 0.71 -7.70 -6.66
N GLY A 112 1.72 -8.02 -5.86
CA GLY A 112 1.80 -7.46 -4.50
C GLY A 112 2.93 -7.98 -3.61
N VAL A 113 2.90 -7.52 -2.36
CA VAL A 113 3.89 -7.84 -1.33
C VAL A 113 3.22 -8.00 0.05
N ILE A 114 3.73 -8.93 0.86
CA ILE A 114 3.38 -9.10 2.27
C ILE A 114 4.54 -8.55 3.10
N VAL A 115 4.24 -7.67 4.03
CA VAL A 115 5.22 -7.03 4.91
C VAL A 115 4.81 -7.14 6.38
N GLU A 116 5.77 -7.00 7.29
CA GLU A 116 5.48 -6.97 8.72
C GLU A 116 4.53 -5.82 9.07
N TYR A 117 3.64 -6.06 10.02
CA TYR A 117 2.87 -4.99 10.63
C TYR A 117 3.72 -4.33 11.72
N ILE A 118 3.79 -2.99 11.69
CA ILE A 118 4.45 -2.21 12.73
C ILE A 118 3.36 -1.56 13.58
N HIS A 119 3.24 -1.97 14.84
CA HIS A 119 2.31 -1.38 15.81
C HIS A 119 2.74 0.05 16.16
N ASN A 120 2.30 1.02 15.35
CA ASN A 120 2.56 2.44 15.57
C ASN A 120 1.37 3.29 15.11
N LYS A 121 1.43 4.57 15.47
CA LYS A 121 0.51 5.59 14.99
C LYS A 121 1.14 6.29 13.78
N VAL A 122 0.34 6.53 12.73
CA VAL A 122 0.74 7.37 11.60
C VAL A 122 0.88 8.81 12.07
N ALA A 123 2.05 9.41 11.80
CA ALA A 123 2.30 10.82 12.11
C ALA A 123 1.39 11.72 11.27
N THR A 124 0.76 12.69 11.92
CA THR A 124 -0.07 13.72 11.30
C THR A 124 0.74 14.96 10.96
N ALA A 125 0.16 15.86 10.15
CA ALA A 125 0.78 17.16 9.87
C ALA A 125 1.01 18.00 11.14
N GLU A 126 0.17 17.82 12.17
CA GLU A 126 0.34 18.49 13.46
C GLU A 126 1.53 17.90 14.23
N ASP A 127 1.68 16.58 14.24
CA ASP A 127 2.81 15.91 14.91
C ASP A 127 4.16 16.39 14.34
N LEU A 128 4.23 16.68 13.03
CA LEU A 128 5.45 17.18 12.38
C LEU A 128 5.86 18.60 12.80
N LYS A 129 5.04 19.33 13.56
CA LYS A 129 5.43 20.61 14.15
C LYS A 129 6.37 20.44 15.34
N ASP A 130 6.40 19.26 15.96
CA ASP A 130 7.37 18.92 16.99
C ASP A 130 8.79 18.85 16.38
N PRO A 131 9.72 19.72 16.81
CA PRO A 131 11.10 19.72 16.30
C PRO A 131 11.81 18.37 16.46
N ASP A 132 11.53 17.64 17.54
CA ASP A 132 12.21 16.37 17.82
C ASP A 132 11.75 15.26 16.87
N LEU A 133 10.43 15.16 16.64
CA LEU A 133 9.87 14.26 15.62
C LEU A 133 10.34 14.64 14.21
N CYS A 134 10.29 15.93 13.87
CA CYS A 134 10.75 16.42 12.57
C CYS A 134 12.23 16.09 12.34
N ALA A 135 13.08 16.31 13.34
CA ALA A 135 14.50 15.94 13.28
C ALA A 135 14.69 14.43 13.08
N ALA A 136 13.87 13.59 13.71
CA ALA A 136 13.90 12.14 13.49
C ALA A 136 13.52 11.75 12.05
N VAL A 137 12.51 12.40 11.47
CA VAL A 137 12.12 12.21 10.06
C VAL A 137 13.26 12.62 9.12
N VAL A 138 13.86 13.80 9.34
CA VAL A 138 14.98 14.29 8.54
C VAL A 138 16.18 13.35 8.60
N ARG A 139 16.51 12.77 9.77
CA ARG A 139 17.57 11.76 9.88
C ARG A 139 17.28 10.52 9.04
N LYS A 140 16.03 10.05 8.99
CA LYS A 140 15.64 8.92 8.13
C LYS A 140 15.74 9.26 6.64
N ILE A 141 15.34 10.47 6.24
CA ILE A 141 15.49 10.96 4.86
C ILE A 141 16.97 11.07 4.47
N ALA A 142 17.81 11.63 5.35
CA ALA A 142 19.25 11.71 5.11
C ALA A 142 19.87 10.33 4.93
N LYS A 143 19.52 9.36 5.80
CA LYS A 143 19.95 7.96 5.65
C LYS A 143 19.54 7.41 4.28
N LEU A 144 18.27 7.58 3.89
CA LEU A 144 17.76 7.13 2.58
C LEU A 144 18.56 7.74 1.42
N HIS A 145 18.84 9.04 1.45
CA HIS A 145 19.59 9.74 0.40
C HIS A 145 21.04 9.27 0.26
N THR A 146 21.65 8.76 1.33
CA THR A 146 23.01 8.22 1.32
C THR A 146 23.11 6.75 0.93
N MET A 147 21.98 6.06 0.71
CA MET A 147 22.00 4.63 0.42
C MET A 147 22.52 4.31 -0.99
N GLU A 148 23.34 3.27 -1.05
CA GLU A 148 23.73 2.64 -2.31
C GLU A 148 22.80 1.47 -2.60
N VAL A 149 21.88 1.69 -3.53
CA VAL A 149 20.90 0.69 -3.98
C VAL A 149 21.06 0.41 -5.48
N PRO A 150 20.83 -0.83 -5.94
CA PRO A 150 20.98 -1.23 -7.34
C PRO A 150 19.76 -0.81 -8.18
N ILE A 151 19.48 0.49 -8.21
CA ILE A 151 18.40 1.09 -9.01
C ILE A 151 18.97 2.05 -10.06
N LYS A 152 18.14 2.42 -11.04
CA LYS A 152 18.50 3.42 -12.05
C LYS A 152 18.89 4.74 -11.36
N ARG A 153 20.16 5.14 -11.48
CA ARG A 153 20.70 6.37 -10.86
C ARG A 153 20.34 7.64 -11.62
N ARG A 154 19.94 7.52 -12.90
CA ARG A 154 19.48 8.66 -13.70
C ARG A 154 18.11 9.11 -13.17
N PRO A 155 17.92 10.41 -12.86
CA PRO A 155 16.62 10.93 -12.48
C PRO A 155 15.63 10.79 -13.64
N ILE A 156 14.48 10.18 -13.39
CA ILE A 156 13.44 9.92 -14.40
C ILE A 156 12.16 10.72 -14.18
N LEU A 157 12.12 11.60 -13.17
CA LEU A 157 10.88 12.28 -12.77
C LEU A 157 10.25 13.07 -13.93
N LEU A 158 11.05 13.86 -14.66
CA LEU A 158 10.55 14.66 -15.78
C LEU A 158 10.08 13.78 -16.95
N GLU A 159 10.82 12.71 -17.26
CA GLU A 159 10.42 11.71 -18.27
C GLU A 159 9.08 11.08 -17.90
N LYS A 160 8.88 10.77 -16.60
CA LYS A 160 7.63 10.20 -16.09
C LYS A 160 6.47 11.20 -16.07
N ILE A 161 6.72 12.46 -15.72
CA ILE A 161 5.69 13.51 -15.79
C ILE A 161 5.23 13.69 -17.25
N ASP A 162 6.17 13.73 -18.20
CA ASP A 162 5.85 13.85 -19.62
C ASP A 162 5.05 12.63 -20.13
N GLU A 163 5.43 11.41 -19.73
CA GLU A 163 4.66 10.18 -20.01
C GLU A 163 3.23 10.25 -19.45
N ILE A 164 3.06 10.70 -18.21
CA ILE A 164 1.75 10.86 -17.55
C ILE A 164 0.90 11.89 -18.28
N VAL A 165 1.47 13.06 -18.60
CA VAL A 165 0.77 14.15 -19.29
C VAL A 165 0.35 13.74 -20.70
N ARG A 166 1.18 12.97 -21.41
CA ARG A 166 0.87 12.47 -22.76
C ARG A 166 -0.08 11.29 -22.77
N SER A 167 -0.25 10.60 -21.65
CA SER A 167 -1.24 9.53 -21.56
C SER A 167 -2.65 10.11 -21.75
N THR A 168 -3.44 9.49 -22.62
CA THR A 168 -4.86 9.84 -22.92
C THR A 168 -5.73 9.89 -21.66
N PHE A 169 -5.22 9.33 -20.57
CA PHE A 169 -5.85 9.14 -19.28
C PHE A 169 -6.10 10.45 -18.50
N ILE A 170 -5.19 11.43 -18.48
CA ILE A 170 -5.48 12.71 -17.78
C ILE A 170 -6.67 13.42 -18.43
N VAL A 171 -6.76 13.35 -19.76
CA VAL A 171 -7.88 13.95 -20.50
C VAL A 171 -9.20 13.27 -20.10
N GLN A 172 -9.24 11.94 -20.08
CA GLN A 172 -10.44 11.18 -19.69
C GLN A 172 -10.83 11.37 -18.22
N LEU A 173 -9.86 11.43 -17.29
CA LEU A 173 -10.11 11.66 -15.87
C LEU A 173 -10.67 13.05 -15.59
N VAL A 174 -10.12 14.07 -16.27
CA VAL A 174 -10.63 15.45 -16.19
C VAL A 174 -12.05 15.50 -16.74
N GLU A 175 -12.33 14.82 -17.85
CA GLU A 175 -13.67 14.73 -18.43
C GLU A 175 -14.66 14.00 -17.49
N GLU A 176 -14.29 12.85 -16.93
CA GLU A 176 -15.12 12.10 -15.98
C GLU A 176 -15.39 12.87 -14.68
N TYR A 177 -14.37 13.57 -14.17
CA TYR A 177 -14.51 14.42 -13.00
C TYR A 177 -15.44 15.61 -13.27
N GLU A 178 -15.27 16.32 -14.39
CA GLU A 178 -16.16 17.42 -14.76
C GLU A 178 -17.59 16.92 -15.00
N ASN A 179 -17.77 15.77 -15.65
CA ASN A 179 -19.10 15.17 -15.83
C ASN A 179 -19.76 14.82 -14.49
N SER A 180 -19.00 14.24 -13.56
CA SER A 180 -19.49 13.90 -12.20
C SER A 180 -19.83 15.15 -11.40
N LYS A 181 -18.99 16.19 -11.48
CA LYS A 181 -19.22 17.49 -10.85
C LYS A 181 -20.47 18.17 -11.41
N GLN A 182 -20.67 18.19 -12.72
CA GLN A 182 -21.87 18.72 -13.36
C GLN A 182 -23.13 17.94 -12.95
N ALA A 183 -23.05 16.62 -12.86
CA ALA A 183 -24.17 15.80 -12.39
C ALA A 183 -24.56 16.11 -10.93
N LEU A 184 -23.56 16.33 -10.06
CA LEU A 184 -23.80 16.72 -8.66
C LEU A 184 -24.38 18.13 -8.56
N ILE A 185 -23.86 19.10 -9.32
CA ILE A 185 -24.40 20.48 -9.38
C ILE A 185 -25.86 20.47 -9.88
N LYS A 186 -26.16 19.66 -10.91
CA LYS A 186 -27.54 19.52 -11.42
C LYS A 186 -28.48 18.90 -10.38
N LYS A 187 -27.98 17.98 -9.56
CA LYS A 187 -28.78 17.24 -8.57
C LYS A 187 -29.01 18.01 -7.28
N TYR A 188 -28.01 18.75 -6.82
CA TYR A 188 -28.01 19.39 -5.49
C TYR A 188 -27.92 20.91 -5.54
N GLY A 189 -27.87 21.52 -6.73
CA GLY A 189 -27.56 22.93 -6.90
C GLY A 189 -26.06 23.19 -6.81
N ASP A 190 -25.63 24.35 -7.31
CA ASP A 190 -24.22 24.76 -7.17
C ASP A 190 -23.92 25.00 -5.68
N PRO A 191 -22.92 24.34 -5.09
CA PRO A 191 -22.53 24.53 -3.69
C PRO A 191 -22.23 25.99 -3.32
N ILE A 192 -21.82 26.82 -4.29
CA ILE A 192 -21.60 28.27 -4.10
C ILE A 192 -22.89 29.02 -3.74
N ASN A 193 -24.06 28.45 -4.08
CA ASN A 193 -25.37 29.04 -3.82
C ASN A 193 -26.10 28.41 -2.62
N TRP A 194 -25.48 27.49 -1.90
CA TRP A 194 -26.00 27.00 -0.62
C TRP A 194 -25.85 28.12 0.42
N LYS A 195 -26.97 28.71 0.84
CA LYS A 195 -27.06 29.63 2.00
C LYS A 195 -27.17 28.90 3.33
#